data_AF-A0A0A2MID7-F1
#
_entry.id   AF-A0A0A2MID7-F1
#
_cell.length_a   1.000
_cell.length_b   1.000
_cell.length_c   1.000
_cell.angle_alpha   90.00
_cell.angle_beta   90.00
_cell.angle_gamma   90.00
#
_symmetry.space_group_name_H-M   'P 1'
#
loop_
_entity.id
_entity.type
_entity.pdbx_description
1 polymer ?
#
loop_
_entity_poly.entity_id
_entity_poly.type
_entity_poly.pdbx_seq_one_letter_code
_entity_poly.pdbx_strand_id
1 'polypeptide(L)'
;MSLINAVFNGPDMETGKLLFEEFTKLKEDLVKKYDELGMRASGNFESSLEIEITKNKAVLSTTARYAEQLEYGRGPNSGQSGQKWDDPIGDIEQWLIDKGVAATVKGYIRDKSVSNKVEKEITRSALAYLIVRKIFKEGWKRENFGGVHLMSQVITPERIQSIIDKLSDIYVTGFTSALVDYIKKEL
;
A
#
# COMPACT_ATOMS: atom_id res chain seq x y z
N MET A 1 3.43 42.95 -10.63
CA MET A 1 3.36 41.56 -10.10
C MET A 1 4.78 41.11 -9.82
N SER A 2 5.08 40.62 -8.61
CA SER A 2 6.42 40.18 -8.21
C SER A 2 6.94 39.02 -9.07
N LEU A 3 8.25 38.99 -9.37
CA LEU A 3 8.99 37.88 -10.01
C LEU A 3 8.67 36.52 -9.37
N ILE A 4 8.46 36.52 -8.05
CA ILE A 4 8.09 35.34 -7.26
C ILE A 4 6.74 34.76 -7.75
N ASN A 5 5.77 35.61 -8.11
CA ASN A 5 4.46 35.13 -8.54
C ASN A 5 4.44 34.57 -9.97
N ALA A 6 5.44 34.87 -10.80
CA ALA A 6 5.53 34.30 -12.16
C ALA A 6 6.23 32.94 -12.15
N VAL A 7 7.21 32.73 -11.26
CA VAL A 7 7.99 31.49 -11.15
C VAL A 7 7.27 30.40 -10.35
N PHE A 8 6.43 30.77 -9.36
CA PHE A 8 5.86 29.81 -8.40
C PHE A 8 4.35 29.56 -8.56
N ASN A 9 3.73 29.77 -9.72
CA ASN A 9 2.28 29.61 -9.91
C ASN A 9 1.85 28.45 -10.82
N GLY A 10 1.53 27.32 -10.19
CA GLY A 10 1.07 26.07 -10.80
C GLY A 10 2.17 25.01 -10.77
N PRO A 11 1.85 23.69 -10.77
CA PRO A 11 2.81 22.79 -11.38
C PRO A 11 2.84 23.28 -12.83
N ASP A 12 3.99 23.75 -13.32
CA ASP A 12 4.09 23.93 -14.76
C ASP A 12 3.69 22.59 -15.42
N MET A 13 3.10 22.66 -16.60
CA MET A 13 2.54 21.49 -17.28
C MET A 13 3.57 20.36 -17.42
N GLU A 14 4.86 20.70 -17.43
CA GLU A 14 6.00 19.79 -17.51
C GLU A 14 6.29 19.06 -16.18
N THR A 15 6.30 19.78 -15.06
CA THR A 15 6.47 19.26 -13.69
C THR A 15 5.31 18.35 -13.32
N GLY A 16 4.08 18.79 -13.60
CA GLY A 16 2.88 17.97 -13.34
C GLY A 16 2.91 16.66 -14.13
N LYS A 17 3.36 16.72 -15.38
CA LYS A 17 3.54 15.55 -16.23
C LYS A 17 4.64 14.61 -15.72
N LEU A 18 5.81 15.14 -15.35
CA LEU A 18 6.90 14.34 -14.78
C LEU A 18 6.46 13.63 -13.50
N LEU A 19 5.83 14.34 -12.57
CA LEU A 19 5.31 13.75 -11.34
C LEU A 19 4.31 12.63 -11.64
N PHE A 20 3.43 12.83 -12.61
CA PHE A 20 2.44 11.83 -13.01
C PHE A 20 3.10 10.58 -13.55
N GLU A 21 4.10 10.73 -14.43
CA GLU A 21 4.85 9.60 -14.98
C GLU A 21 5.61 8.84 -13.88
N GLU A 22 6.29 9.53 -12.96
CA GLU A 22 7.06 8.89 -11.90
C GLU A 22 6.16 8.19 -10.87
N PHE A 23 5.03 8.79 -10.51
CA PHE A 23 4.05 8.17 -9.60
C PHE A 23 3.28 7.02 -10.28
N THR A 24 3.08 7.08 -11.60
CA THR A 24 2.50 5.97 -12.36
C THR A 24 3.45 4.77 -12.35
N LYS A 25 4.74 4.98 -12.63
CA LYS A 25 5.75 3.91 -12.49
C LYS A 25 5.81 3.38 -11.06
N LEU A 26 5.69 4.26 -10.05
CA LEU A 26 5.69 3.85 -8.65
C LEU A 26 4.52 2.93 -8.32
N LYS A 27 3.32 3.29 -8.80
CA LYS A 27 2.12 2.47 -8.68
C LYS A 27 2.32 1.10 -9.37
N GLU A 28 2.84 1.08 -10.59
CA GLU A 28 3.10 -0.15 -11.34
C GLU A 28 4.10 -1.07 -10.61
N ASP A 29 5.21 -0.51 -10.13
CA ASP A 29 6.22 -1.27 -9.38
C ASP A 29 5.67 -1.81 -8.05
N LEU A 30 4.81 -1.04 -7.37
CA LEU A 30 4.14 -1.50 -6.14
C LEU A 30 3.22 -2.68 -6.43
N VAL A 31 2.44 -2.64 -7.51
CA VAL A 31 1.55 -3.74 -7.91
C VAL A 31 2.36 -4.96 -8.30
N LYS A 32 3.43 -4.77 -9.09
CA LYS A 32 4.34 -5.85 -9.46
C LYS A 32 4.94 -6.50 -8.21
N LYS A 33 5.41 -5.70 -7.26
CA LYS A 33 6.00 -6.22 -6.03
C LYS A 33 4.98 -6.93 -5.14
N TYR A 34 3.76 -6.41 -5.08
CA TYR A 34 2.62 -7.03 -4.40
C TYR A 34 2.34 -8.43 -4.95
N ASP A 35 2.46 -8.62 -6.27
CA ASP A 35 2.27 -9.91 -6.93
C ASP A 35 3.46 -10.85 -6.73
N GLU A 36 4.69 -10.36 -6.88
CA GLU A 36 5.92 -11.13 -6.61
C GLU A 36 5.95 -11.71 -5.21
N LEU A 37 5.49 -10.94 -4.22
CA LEU A 37 5.41 -11.34 -2.81
C LEU A 37 4.18 -12.25 -2.53
N GLY A 38 3.41 -12.62 -3.56
CA GLY A 38 2.23 -13.49 -3.43
C GLY A 38 1.11 -12.86 -2.60
N MET A 39 1.07 -11.52 -2.54
CA MET A 39 0.18 -10.81 -1.63
C MET A 39 -1.24 -10.64 -2.13
N ARG A 40 -1.46 -10.82 -3.44
CA ARG A 40 -2.77 -10.72 -4.09
C ARG A 40 -3.77 -11.73 -3.54
N ALA A 41 -4.89 -11.22 -3.02
CA ALA A 41 -6.10 -11.98 -2.71
C ALA A 41 -7.19 -11.61 -3.74
N SER A 42 -7.88 -10.48 -3.55
CA SER A 42 -8.92 -9.97 -4.47
C SER A 42 -8.44 -8.96 -5.50
N GLY A 43 -7.24 -8.38 -5.33
CA GLY A 43 -6.78 -7.24 -6.14
C GLY A 43 -7.28 -5.87 -5.64
N ASN A 44 -8.03 -5.83 -4.54
CA ASN A 44 -8.54 -4.56 -3.97
C ASN A 44 -7.42 -3.54 -3.68
N PHE A 45 -6.25 -4.02 -3.22
CA PHE A 45 -5.10 -3.14 -3.00
C PHE A 45 -4.71 -2.40 -4.29
N GLU A 46 -4.51 -3.12 -5.40
CA GLU A 46 -4.19 -2.52 -6.70
C GLU A 46 -5.28 -1.54 -7.17
N SER A 47 -6.54 -1.96 -7.14
CA SER A 47 -7.65 -1.15 -7.65
C SER A 47 -7.89 0.11 -6.81
N SER A 48 -7.51 0.09 -5.54
CA SER A 48 -7.64 1.22 -4.62
C SER A 48 -6.52 2.25 -4.71
N LEU A 49 -5.46 2.00 -5.48
CA LEU A 49 -4.33 2.91 -5.61
C LEU A 49 -4.71 4.11 -6.49
N GLU A 50 -4.62 5.30 -5.93
CA GLU A 50 -4.97 6.57 -6.61
C GLU A 50 -3.80 7.55 -6.57
N ILE A 51 -3.58 8.23 -7.70
CA ILE A 51 -2.55 9.26 -7.84
C ILE A 51 -3.25 10.62 -7.86
N GLU A 52 -2.93 11.47 -6.89
CA GLU A 52 -3.38 12.86 -6.83
C GLU A 52 -2.16 13.78 -7.00
N ILE A 53 -2.19 14.63 -8.02
CA ILE A 53 -1.14 15.63 -8.25
C ILE A 53 -1.77 17.01 -8.18
N THR A 54 -1.17 17.84 -7.35
CA THR A 54 -1.50 19.26 -7.22
C THR A 54 -0.23 20.08 -7.40
N LYS A 55 -0.37 21.41 -7.33
CA LYS A 55 0.73 22.36 -7.48
C LYS A 55 1.96 22.08 -6.61
N ASN A 56 1.76 21.62 -5.38
CA ASN A 56 2.84 21.51 -4.38
C ASN A 56 3.00 20.09 -3.82
N LYS A 57 2.23 19.11 -4.31
CA LYS A 57 2.29 17.73 -3.82
C LYS A 57 1.89 16.75 -4.91
N ALA A 58 2.54 15.59 -4.90
CA ALA A 58 2.07 14.38 -5.53
C ALA A 58 1.82 13.34 -4.42
N VAL A 59 0.71 12.64 -4.49
CA VAL A 59 0.28 11.66 -3.49
C VAL A 59 -0.12 10.38 -4.20
N LEU A 60 0.41 9.25 -3.75
CA LEU A 60 -0.10 7.92 -4.06
C LEU A 60 -0.80 7.42 -2.79
N SER A 61 -2.12 7.30 -2.85
CA SER A 61 -2.95 6.86 -1.73
C SER A 61 -3.62 5.52 -2.02
N THR A 62 -4.10 4.86 -0.97
CA THR A 62 -4.90 3.64 -1.06
C THR A 62 -6.02 3.68 -0.03
N THR A 63 -7.21 3.23 -0.43
CA THR A 63 -8.34 3.05 0.50
C THR A 63 -8.35 1.64 1.13
N ALA A 64 -7.41 0.77 0.77
CA ALA A 64 -7.28 -0.55 1.37
C ALA A 64 -6.83 -0.43 2.83
N ARG A 65 -7.78 -0.63 3.77
CA ARG A 65 -7.55 -0.54 5.22
C ARG A 65 -6.44 -1.43 5.75
N TYR A 66 -6.07 -2.47 5.01
CA TYR A 66 -5.03 -3.43 5.36
C TYR A 66 -3.65 -3.10 4.77
N ALA A 67 -3.49 -1.99 4.05
CA ALA A 67 -2.24 -1.65 3.37
C ALA A 67 -1.04 -1.61 4.32
N GLU A 68 -1.22 -1.10 5.54
CA GLU A 68 -0.17 -1.07 6.57
C GLU A 68 0.28 -2.48 6.98
N GLN A 69 -0.65 -3.45 7.01
CA GLN A 69 -0.30 -4.84 7.30
C GLN A 69 0.49 -5.51 6.16
N LEU A 70 0.49 -4.94 4.94
CA LEU A 70 1.38 -5.39 3.86
C LEU A 70 2.84 -4.96 4.12
N GLU A 71 3.03 -3.88 4.88
CA GLU A 71 4.35 -3.35 5.22
C GLU A 71 4.89 -3.98 6.51
N TYR A 72 4.08 -4.09 7.56
CA TYR A 72 4.55 -4.46 8.91
C TYR A 72 3.93 -5.74 9.47
N GLY A 73 3.00 -6.37 8.76
CA GLY A 73 2.16 -7.42 9.34
C GLY A 73 1.20 -6.87 10.40
N ARG A 74 0.66 -7.75 11.26
CA ARG A 74 -0.31 -7.38 12.30
C ARG A 74 0.16 -7.84 13.68
N GLY A 75 0.23 -6.94 14.65
CA GLY A 75 0.58 -7.30 16.04
C GLY A 75 -0.53 -8.08 16.78
N PRO A 76 -0.19 -8.76 17.90
CA PRO A 76 -1.19 -9.31 18.82
C PRO A 76 -2.05 -8.20 19.44
N ASN A 77 -3.25 -8.52 19.91
CA ASN A 77 -4.19 -7.58 20.50
C ASN A 77 -4.60 -6.39 19.61
N SER A 78 -4.46 -6.47 18.28
CA SER A 78 -4.91 -5.40 17.36
C SER A 78 -6.43 -5.16 17.34
N GLY A 79 -7.19 -5.72 18.29
CA GLY A 79 -8.58 -5.37 18.57
C GLY A 79 -8.75 -4.46 19.80
N GLN A 80 -7.67 -4.18 20.54
CA GLN A 80 -7.66 -3.31 21.72
C GLN A 80 -6.55 -2.26 21.56
N SER A 81 -6.98 -1.02 21.31
CA SER A 81 -6.20 0.24 21.15
C SER A 81 -5.47 0.45 19.81
N GLY A 82 -5.80 1.54 19.12
CA GLY A 82 -5.06 2.10 17.97
C GLY A 82 -5.65 1.82 16.58
N GLN A 83 -5.90 0.55 16.24
CA GLN A 83 -6.46 0.15 14.94
C GLN A 83 -7.67 -0.76 15.15
N LYS A 84 -8.87 -0.18 15.09
CA LYS A 84 -10.11 -0.95 15.21
C LYS A 84 -10.26 -1.84 13.98
N TRP A 85 -10.12 -3.16 14.17
CA TRP A 85 -10.50 -4.15 13.16
C TRP A 85 -12.00 -4.43 13.32
N ASP A 86 -12.82 -3.76 12.50
CA ASP A 86 -14.27 -3.68 12.69
C ASP A 86 -15.00 -5.02 12.49
N ASP A 87 -14.62 -5.78 11.46
CA ASP A 87 -15.19 -7.10 11.17
C ASP A 87 -14.09 -8.13 10.84
N PRO A 88 -13.36 -8.62 11.85
CA PRO A 88 -12.22 -9.50 11.62
C PRO A 88 -12.60 -10.86 11.04
N ILE A 89 -13.77 -11.38 11.40
CA ILE A 89 -14.21 -12.69 10.92
C ILE A 89 -14.65 -12.55 9.47
N GLY A 90 -15.45 -11.53 9.13
CA GLY A 90 -15.86 -11.27 7.75
C GLY A 90 -14.69 -10.99 6.82
N ASP A 91 -13.71 -10.18 7.25
CA ASP A 91 -12.52 -9.87 6.45
C ASP A 91 -11.67 -11.12 6.16
N ILE A 92 -11.45 -11.98 7.16
CA ILE A 92 -10.71 -13.23 6.96
C ILE A 92 -11.52 -14.24 6.14
N GLU A 93 -12.83 -14.32 6.36
CA GLU A 93 -13.69 -15.18 5.55
C GLU A 93 -13.65 -14.76 4.08
N GLN A 94 -13.77 -13.46 3.78
CA GLN A 94 -13.64 -12.92 2.43
C GLN A 94 -12.26 -13.22 1.84
N TRP A 95 -11.19 -13.05 2.61
CA TRP A 95 -9.83 -13.41 2.18
C TRP A 95 -9.71 -14.90 1.83
N LEU A 96 -10.35 -15.80 2.58
CA LEU A 96 -10.40 -17.23 2.26
C LEU A 96 -11.16 -17.49 0.94
N ILE A 97 -12.24 -16.74 0.67
CA ILE A 97 -12.96 -16.81 -0.62
C ILE A 97 -12.04 -16.38 -1.77
N ASP A 98 -11.41 -15.23 -1.63
CA ASP A 98 -10.52 -14.64 -2.63
C ASP A 98 -9.32 -15.55 -2.94
N LYS A 99 -8.82 -16.27 -1.92
CA LYS A 99 -7.76 -17.27 -2.07
C LYS A 99 -8.23 -18.62 -2.63
N GLY A 100 -9.53 -18.78 -2.92
CA GLY A 100 -10.10 -20.00 -3.47
C GLY A 100 -10.15 -21.17 -2.48
N VAL A 101 -10.16 -20.90 -1.17
CA VAL A 101 -10.28 -21.95 -0.15
C VAL A 101 -11.69 -22.55 -0.23
N ALA A 102 -11.77 -23.89 -0.22
CA ALA A 102 -13.02 -24.62 -0.29
C ALA A 102 -14.01 -24.19 0.82
N ALA A 103 -15.32 -24.36 0.56
CA ALA A 103 -16.38 -24.00 1.51
C ALA A 103 -16.27 -24.79 2.83
N THR A 104 -15.78 -26.02 2.73
CA THR A 104 -15.37 -26.85 3.86
C THR A 104 -13.92 -27.28 3.70
N VAL A 105 -13.22 -27.40 4.83
CA VAL A 105 -11.87 -27.96 4.88
C VAL A 105 -11.81 -29.06 5.91
N LYS A 106 -10.96 -30.07 5.68
CA LYS A 106 -10.68 -31.11 6.67
C LYS A 106 -9.96 -30.49 7.87
N GLY A 107 -10.58 -30.59 9.03
CA GLY A 107 -10.05 -30.11 10.30
C GLY A 107 -10.00 -31.22 11.33
N TYR A 108 -9.25 -30.99 12.41
CA TYR A 108 -9.22 -31.89 13.54
C TYR A 108 -9.84 -31.20 14.74
N ILE A 109 -10.91 -31.77 15.27
CA ILE A 109 -11.55 -31.27 16.48
C ILE A 109 -11.14 -32.17 17.65
N ARG A 110 -10.80 -31.55 18.77
CA ARG A 110 -10.62 -32.27 20.03
C ARG A 110 -11.99 -32.67 20.54
N ASP A 111 -12.31 -33.94 20.42
CA ASP A 111 -13.41 -34.52 21.18
C ASP A 111 -13.00 -34.57 22.66
N LYS A 112 -13.87 -34.13 23.56
CA LYS A 112 -13.59 -34.20 25.01
C LYS A 112 -13.91 -35.58 25.57
N SER A 113 -14.67 -36.39 24.84
CA SER A 113 -15.07 -37.75 25.21
C SER A 113 -14.10 -38.83 24.72
N VAL A 114 -13.24 -38.50 23.75
CA VAL A 114 -12.24 -39.40 23.18
C VAL A 114 -10.86 -38.74 23.27
N SER A 115 -9.85 -39.47 23.77
CA SER A 115 -8.49 -38.93 23.97
C SER A 115 -7.78 -38.50 22.67
N ASN A 116 -8.34 -38.86 21.51
CA ASN A 116 -7.77 -38.63 20.19
C ASN A 116 -8.52 -37.53 19.41
N LYS A 117 -7.79 -36.86 18.51
CA LYS A 117 -8.38 -35.89 17.57
C LYS A 117 -9.23 -36.63 16.54
N VAL A 118 -10.43 -36.11 16.26
CA VAL A 118 -11.32 -36.65 15.23
C VAL A 118 -11.27 -35.74 14.01
N GLU A 119 -11.08 -36.31 12.82
CA GLU A 119 -11.17 -35.59 11.56
C GLU A 119 -12.63 -35.21 11.29
N LYS A 120 -12.88 -33.93 11.03
CA LYS A 120 -14.20 -33.40 10.72
C LYS A 120 -14.08 -32.26 9.72
N GLU A 121 -15.06 -32.15 8.83
CA GLU A 121 -15.19 -30.97 7.99
C GLU A 121 -15.56 -29.75 8.85
N ILE A 122 -14.80 -28.67 8.68
CA ILE A 122 -15.11 -27.36 9.25
C ILE A 122 -15.48 -26.40 8.14
N THR A 123 -16.42 -25.50 8.41
CA THR A 123 -16.81 -24.46 7.47
C THR A 123 -15.73 -23.40 7.35
N ARG A 124 -15.74 -22.65 6.24
CA ARG A 124 -14.90 -21.47 6.03
C ARG A 124 -15.03 -20.44 7.17
N SER A 125 -16.25 -20.17 7.63
CA SER A 125 -16.47 -19.23 8.75
C SER A 125 -15.87 -19.75 10.06
N ALA A 126 -15.92 -21.06 10.33
CA ALA A 126 -15.25 -21.66 11.48
C ALA A 126 -13.72 -21.57 11.36
N LEU A 127 -13.17 -21.77 10.15
CA LEU A 127 -11.76 -21.55 9.88
C LEU A 127 -11.37 -20.08 10.08
N ALA A 128 -12.18 -19.14 9.58
CA ALA A 128 -11.96 -17.70 9.73
C ALA A 128 -11.91 -17.32 11.21
N TYR A 129 -12.86 -17.79 12.02
CA TYR A 129 -12.85 -17.60 13.48
C TYR A 129 -11.55 -18.11 14.13
N LEU A 130 -11.08 -19.30 13.75
CA LEU A 130 -9.83 -19.86 14.31
C LEU A 130 -8.60 -19.05 13.90
N ILE A 131 -8.55 -18.56 12.67
CA ILE A 131 -7.48 -17.68 12.18
C ILE A 131 -7.50 -16.36 12.95
N VAL A 132 -8.64 -15.69 13.05
CA VAL A 132 -8.79 -14.44 13.81
C VAL A 132 -8.32 -14.62 15.25
N ARG A 133 -8.75 -15.71 15.91
CA ARG A 133 -8.32 -16.01 17.28
C ARG A 133 -6.81 -16.16 17.39
N LYS A 134 -6.17 -16.80 16.41
CA LYS A 134 -4.72 -16.95 16.38
C LYS A 134 -4.02 -15.60 16.17
N ILE A 135 -4.50 -14.80 15.23
CA ILE A 135 -3.99 -13.45 14.97
C ILE A 135 -4.11 -12.54 16.19
N PHE A 136 -5.24 -12.58 16.91
CA PHE A 136 -5.38 -11.79 18.14
C PHE A 136 -4.40 -12.21 19.23
N LYS A 137 -4.12 -13.51 19.34
CA LYS A 137 -3.22 -14.04 20.37
C LYS A 137 -1.74 -13.81 20.03
N GLU A 138 -1.35 -14.03 18.79
CA GLU A 138 0.05 -14.17 18.38
C GLU A 138 0.50 -13.09 17.39
N GLY A 139 -0.45 -12.33 16.85
CA GLY A 139 -0.24 -11.50 15.67
C GLY A 139 -0.20 -12.33 14.38
N TRP A 140 -0.06 -11.63 13.27
CA TRP A 140 0.28 -12.18 11.98
C TRP A 140 1.63 -11.65 11.53
N LYS A 141 2.62 -12.55 11.57
CA LYS A 141 3.99 -12.35 11.10
C LYS A 141 4.14 -12.89 9.70
N ARG A 142 4.20 -12.00 8.71
CA ARG A 142 4.15 -12.35 7.29
C ARG A 142 5.54 -12.62 6.69
N GLU A 143 6.60 -12.36 7.43
CA GLU A 143 8.00 -12.56 7.04
C GLU A 143 8.23 -13.95 6.42
N ASN A 144 7.56 -14.98 6.95
CA ASN A 144 7.67 -16.37 6.48
C ASN A 144 6.60 -16.80 5.45
N PHE A 145 5.72 -15.90 5.02
CA PHE A 145 4.53 -16.20 4.20
C PHE A 145 4.36 -15.18 3.06
N GLY A 146 5.41 -15.01 2.26
CA GLY A 146 5.45 -14.03 1.16
C GLY A 146 6.06 -12.69 1.54
N GLY A 147 6.53 -12.52 2.78
CA GLY A 147 7.30 -11.37 3.22
C GLY A 147 6.47 -10.19 3.72
N VAL A 148 7.19 -9.18 4.19
CA VAL A 148 6.72 -7.85 4.63
C VAL A 148 7.47 -6.80 3.78
N HIS A 149 7.39 -5.51 4.10
CA HIS A 149 8.16 -4.47 3.43
C HIS A 149 7.76 -4.19 1.97
N LEU A 150 6.47 -4.32 1.62
CA LEU A 150 5.99 -4.02 0.27
C LEU A 150 6.34 -2.60 -0.18
N MET A 151 6.06 -1.61 0.67
CA MET A 151 6.25 -0.19 0.34
C MET A 151 7.74 0.15 0.38
N SER A 152 8.43 -0.23 1.44
CA SER A 152 9.86 0.12 1.62
C SER A 152 10.78 -0.56 0.61
N GLN A 153 10.37 -1.68 -0.01
CA GLN A 153 11.10 -2.27 -1.12
C GLN A 153 10.93 -1.54 -2.45
N VAL A 154 9.92 -0.68 -2.60
CA VAL A 154 9.63 0.04 -3.86
C VAL A 154 9.90 1.54 -3.74
N ILE A 155 9.57 2.12 -2.58
CA ILE A 155 9.76 3.53 -2.23
C ILE A 155 11.09 3.65 -1.46
N THR A 156 12.20 3.51 -2.18
CA THR A 156 13.54 3.59 -1.57
C THR A 156 14.04 5.04 -1.49
N PRO A 157 15.00 5.35 -0.59
CA PRO A 157 15.62 6.66 -0.52
C PRO A 157 16.23 7.10 -1.86
N GLU A 158 16.85 6.18 -2.59
CA GLU A 158 17.49 6.44 -3.89
C GLU A 158 16.45 6.83 -4.94
N ARG A 159 15.27 6.18 -4.92
CA ARG A 159 14.17 6.52 -5.83
C ARG A 159 13.61 7.90 -5.52
N ILE A 160 13.41 8.21 -4.24
CA ILE A 160 12.96 9.54 -3.79
C ILE A 160 13.95 10.60 -4.27
N GLN A 161 15.25 10.36 -4.06
CA GLN A 161 16.28 11.30 -4.51
C GLN A 161 16.29 11.47 -6.03
N SER A 162 16.16 10.37 -6.79
CA SER A 162 16.10 10.45 -8.26
C SER A 162 14.91 11.28 -8.76
N ILE A 163 13.76 11.21 -8.08
CA ILE A 163 12.59 12.05 -8.42
C ILE A 163 12.89 13.52 -8.11
N ILE A 164 13.50 13.80 -6.94
CA ILE A 164 13.90 15.16 -6.54
C ILE A 164 14.88 15.77 -7.54
N ASP A 165 15.88 15.00 -7.98
CA ASP A 165 16.90 15.47 -8.93
C ASP A 165 16.25 15.88 -10.26
N LYS A 166 15.39 15.02 -10.82
CA LYS A 166 14.65 15.31 -12.06
C LYS A 166 13.77 16.56 -11.94
N LEU A 167 13.13 16.77 -10.80
CA LEU A 167 12.32 17.97 -10.54
C LEU A 167 13.20 19.21 -10.45
N SER A 168 14.35 19.09 -9.77
CA SER A 168 15.29 20.19 -9.56
C SER A 168 15.81 20.73 -10.89
N ASP A 169 16.12 19.85 -11.84
CA ASP A 169 16.57 20.25 -13.18
C ASP A 169 15.54 21.12 -13.92
N ILE A 170 14.24 20.78 -13.82
CA ILE A 170 13.15 21.58 -14.40
C ILE A 170 13.07 22.95 -13.74
N TYR A 171 13.07 22.99 -12.40
CA TYR A 171 12.98 24.25 -11.66
C TYR A 171 14.18 25.17 -11.90
N VAL A 172 15.39 24.65 -11.95
CA VAL A 172 16.61 25.43 -12.22
C VAL A 172 16.56 26.01 -13.64
N THR A 173 16.11 25.22 -14.61
CA THR A 173 15.96 25.68 -16.00
C THR A 173 14.91 26.78 -16.11
N GLY A 174 13.73 26.57 -15.53
CA GLY A 174 12.65 27.56 -15.53
C GLY A 174 13.03 28.86 -14.83
N PHE A 175 13.68 28.76 -13.67
CA PHE A 175 14.18 29.92 -12.93
C PHE A 175 15.21 30.71 -13.74
N THR A 176 16.17 30.03 -14.36
CA THR A 176 17.22 30.68 -15.16
C THR A 176 16.64 31.42 -16.35
N SER A 177 15.72 30.79 -17.08
CA SER A 177 15.01 31.42 -18.21
C SER A 177 14.23 32.67 -17.77
N ALA A 178 13.46 32.56 -16.67
CA ALA A 178 12.68 33.68 -16.13
C ALA A 178 13.57 34.85 -15.69
N LEU A 179 14.73 34.55 -15.08
CA LEU A 179 15.72 35.57 -14.69
C LEU A 179 16.29 36.29 -15.92
N VAL A 180 16.69 35.55 -16.96
CA VAL A 180 17.24 36.11 -18.20
C VAL A 180 16.21 37.00 -18.89
N ASP A 181 14.97 36.55 -19.00
CA ASP A 181 13.89 37.31 -19.65
C ASP A 181 13.54 38.58 -18.89
N TYR A 182 13.58 38.52 -17.55
CA TYR A 182 13.40 39.70 -16.71
C TYR A 182 14.50 40.73 -16.96
N ILE A 183 15.78 40.31 -16.93
CA ILE A 183 16.92 41.22 -17.17
C ILE A 183 16.83 41.86 -18.55
N LYS A 184 16.48 41.10 -19.60
CA LYS A 184 16.30 41.62 -20.96
C LYS A 184 15.19 42.67 -21.09
N LYS A 185 14.17 42.62 -20.23
CA LYS A 185 13.03 43.54 -20.26
C LYS A 185 13.33 44.88 -19.58
N GLU A 186 14.23 44.88 -18.60
CA GLU A 186 14.64 46.07 -17.84
C GLU A 186 15.81 46.82 -18.51
N LEU A 187 16.35 46.28 -19.61
CA LEU A 187 17.35 46.91 -20.48
C LEU A 187 16.67 47.48 -21.74
#